data_AF-A0A1R4KFZ9-F1
#
_entry.id   AF-A0A1R4KFZ9-F1
#
_cell.length_a   1.000
_cell.length_b   1.000
_cell.length_c   1.000
_cell.angle_alpha   90.00
_cell.angle_beta   90.00
_cell.angle_gamma   90.00
#
_symmetry.space_group_name_H-M   'P 1'
#
loop_
_entity.id
_entity.type
_entity.pdbx_description
1 polymer ?
#
loop_
_entity_poly.entity_id
_entity_poly.type
_entity_poly.pdbx_seq_one_letter_code
_entity_poly.pdbx_strand_id
1 'polypeptide(L)' 'MTNEIGLTTYQIEIVETMSRIVEVMAIDDSSAILQARTMYRNEDVELFYDDLIDTKFNIFDKK' A
#
# COMPACT_ATOMS: atom_id res chain seq x y z
N MET A 1 -12.06 -10.42 -5.31
CA MET A 1 -12.44 -11.44 -4.33
C MET A 1 -12.64 -10.72 -3.03
N THR A 2 -13.82 -10.13 -2.94
CA THR A 2 -14.29 -9.50 -1.72
C THR A 2 -14.77 -10.60 -0.78
N ASN A 3 -14.31 -10.62 0.47
CA ASN A 3 -14.76 -11.58 1.46
C ASN A 3 -16.18 -11.24 1.98
N GLU A 4 -16.74 -12.12 2.81
CA GLU A 4 -18.11 -12.01 3.34
C GLU A 4 -18.37 -10.73 4.15
N ILE A 5 -17.30 -10.01 4.52
CA ILE A 5 -17.31 -8.78 5.31
C ILE A 5 -17.09 -7.53 4.44
N GLY A 6 -17.07 -7.68 3.11
CA GLY A 6 -16.87 -6.56 2.18
C GLY A 6 -15.39 -6.15 1.98
N LEU A 7 -14.42 -6.91 2.48
CA LEU A 7 -13.01 -6.60 2.32
C LEU A 7 -12.48 -7.21 1.02
N THR A 8 -11.78 -6.40 0.23
CA THR A 8 -11.09 -6.81 -0.99
C THR A 8 -9.58 -6.76 -0.73
N THR A 9 -8.82 -7.67 -1.33
CA THR A 9 -7.35 -7.62 -1.26
C THR A 9 -6.84 -6.66 -2.32
N TYR A 10 -6.16 -5.61 -1.89
CA TYR A 10 -5.51 -4.64 -2.74
C TYR A 10 -4.02 -4.92 -2.79
N GLN A 11 -3.44 -4.84 -3.98
CA GLN A 11 -2.01 -4.72 -4.15
C GLN A 11 -1.68 -3.24 -4.28
N ILE A 12 -0.95 -2.69 -3.30
CA ILE A 12 -0.51 -1.30 -3.31
C ILE A 12 0.97 -1.26 -3.65
N GLU A 13 1.32 -0.53 -4.69
CA GLU A 13 2.70 -0.21 -5.01
C GLU A 13 3.11 1.06 -4.24
N ILE A 14 4.11 0.93 -3.40
CA ILE A 14 4.76 2.04 -2.70
C ILE A 14 6.03 2.36 -3.48
N VAL A 15 6.15 3.60 -3.96
CA VAL A 15 7.24 4.04 -4.85
C VAL A 15 7.99 5.21 -4.23
N GLU A 16 9.31 5.05 -4.13
CA GLU A 16 10.29 6.09 -3.84
C GLU A 16 11.44 5.96 -4.86
N THR A 17 12.70 5.92 -4.41
CA THR A 17 13.86 5.52 -5.23
C THR A 17 13.71 4.08 -5.74
N MET A 18 13.10 3.22 -4.92
CA MET A 18 12.70 1.85 -5.28
C MET A 18 11.20 1.69 -5.12
N SER A 19 10.63 0.67 -5.75
CA SER A 19 9.22 0.30 -5.53
C SER A 19 9.08 -1.05 -4.82
N ARG A 20 7.99 -1.19 -4.08
CA ARG A 20 7.58 -2.44 -3.44
C ARG A 20 6.07 -2.58 -3.48
N ILE A 21 5.59 -3.77 -3.85
CA ILE A 21 4.17 -4.13 -3.79
C ILE A 21 3.88 -4.77 -2.44
N VAL A 22 2.86 -4.28 -1.77
CA VAL A 22 2.30 -4.86 -0.54
C VAL A 22 0.85 -5.25 -0.73
N GLU A 23 0.40 -6.28 -0.01
CA GLU A 23 -0.98 -6.71 -0.02
C GLU A 23 -1.70 -6.21 1.26
N VAL A 24 -2.85 -5.57 1.08
CA VAL A 24 -3.68 -5.06 2.18
C VAL A 24 -5.14 -5.48 1.97
N MET A 25 -5.88 -5.72 3.05
CA MET A 25 -7.30 -6.04 2.98
C MET A 25 -8.11 -4.82 3.41
N ALA A 26 -8.93 -4.28 2.51
CA ALA A 26 -9.63 -3.02 2.73
C ALA A 26 -11.03 -3.02 2.10
N ILE A 27 -11.91 -2.15 2.60
CA ILE A 27 -13.28 -2.01 2.09
C ILE A 27 -13.34 -1.17 0.82
N ASP A 28 -12.40 -0.25 0.66
CA ASP A 28 -12.33 0.70 -0.44
C ASP A 28 -10.89 1.16 -0.69
N ASP A 29 -10.71 1.87 -1.79
CA ASP A 29 -9.43 2.40 -2.24
C ASP A 29 -8.76 3.32 -1.20
N SER A 30 -9.56 4.12 -0.49
CA SER A 30 -9.04 5.09 0.48
C SER A 30 -8.47 4.40 1.73
N SER A 31 -9.20 3.41 2.24
CA SER A 31 -8.78 2.57 3.36
C SER A 31 -7.58 1.69 3.00
N ALA A 32 -7.49 1.18 1.77
CA ALA A 32 -6.34 0.44 1.28
C ALA A 32 -5.06 1.30 1.28
N ILE A 33 -5.14 2.52 0.73
CA ILE A 33 -4.02 3.46 0.71
C ILE A 33 -3.62 3.88 2.13
N LEU A 34 -4.58 4.13 3.02
CA LEU A 34 -4.31 4.48 4.42
C LEU A 34 -3.56 3.36 5.15
N GLN A 35 -3.94 2.10 4.91
CA GLN A 35 -3.28 0.96 5.52
C GLN A 35 -1.84 0.80 5.01
N ALA A 36 -1.62 0.90 3.70
CA ALA A 36 -0.28 0.87 3.11
C ALA A 36 0.62 2.01 3.61
N ARG A 37 0.07 3.23 3.78
CA ARG A 37 0.78 4.36 4.40
C ARG A 37 1.18 4.08 5.84
N THR A 38 0.30 3.45 6.60
CA THR A 38 0.58 3.10 7.99
C THR A 38 1.69 2.06 8.09
N MET A 39 1.67 1.03 7.23
CA MET A 39 2.74 0.04 7.13
C MET A 39 4.09 0.68 6.77
N TYR A 40 4.10 1.55 5.77
CA TYR A 40 5.30 2.29 5.37
C TYR A 40 5.85 3.16 6.51
N ARG A 41 4.98 3.92 7.20
CA ARG A 41 5.36 4.76 8.34
C ARG A 41 5.91 3.97 9.53
N ASN A 42 5.45 2.74 9.73
CA ASN A 42 5.90 1.88 10.82
C ASN A 42 7.16 1.08 10.46
N GLU A 43 7.77 1.33 9.29
CA GLU A 43 8.94 0.60 8.79
C GLU A 43 8.69 -0.91 8.54
N ASP A 44 7.42 -1.33 8.42
CA ASP A 44 7.06 -2.69 7.97
C ASP A 44 7.48 -2.92 6.50
N VAL A 45 7.68 -1.82 5.77
CA VAL A 45 8.09 -1.77 4.36
C VAL A 45 9.31 -0.85 4.28
N GLU A 46 10.50 -1.44 4.30
CA GLU A 46 11.74 -0.69 4.09
C GLU A 46 11.94 -0.42 2.59
N LEU A 47 12.01 0.86 2.23
CA LEU A 47 12.47 1.38 0.95
C LEU A 47 13.67 2.30 1.26
N PHE A 48 14.73 2.24 0.43
CA PHE A 48 15.95 3.00 0.71
C PHE A 48 15.67 4.50 0.74
N TYR A 49 15.92 5.10 1.93
CA TYR A 49 15.68 6.49 2.28
C TYR A 49 16.76 7.42 1.70
N ASP A 50 16.86 7.52 0.38
CA ASP A 50 17.83 8.45 -0.25
C ASP A 50 17.19 9.73 -0.80
N ASP A 51 15.85 9.80 -0.88
CA ASP A 51 15.17 11.01 -1.34
C ASP A 51 14.11 11.48 -0.34
N LEU A 52 14.42 12.60 0.31
CA LEU A 52 13.50 13.33 1.16
C LEU A 52 12.31 13.80 0.29
N ILE A 53 11.17 13.09 0.43
CA ILE A 53 9.80 13.56 0.10
C ILE A 53 9.39 13.39 -1.39
N ASP A 54 9.23 12.13 -1.88
CA ASP A 54 8.31 11.84 -3.00
C ASP A 54 7.75 10.40 -2.98
N THR A 55 7.18 9.96 -1.83
CA THR A 55 6.55 8.64 -1.71
C THR A 55 5.17 8.61 -2.38
N LYS A 56 4.98 7.72 -3.35
CA LYS A 56 3.69 7.49 -4.04
C LYS A 56 3.07 6.17 -3.61
N PHE A 57 1.74 6.16 -3.54
CA PHE A 57 0.94 5.00 -3.18
C PHE A 57 -0.07 4.75 -4.29
N ASN A 58 0.17 3.73 -5.11
CA ASN A 58 -0.65 3.41 -6.27
C ASN A 58 -1.40 2.11 -6.02
N ILE A 59 -2.68 2.05 -6.37
CA ILE A 59 -3.38 0.76 -6.47
C ILE A 59 -2.89 0.07 -7.74
N PHE A 60 -2.11 -0.99 -7.55
CA PHE A 60 -1.55 -1.78 -8.64
C PHE A 60 -2.56 -2.81 -9.17
N ASP A 61 -3.23 -3.51 -8.26
CA ASP A 61 -4.27 -4.49 -8.59
C ASP A 61 -5.31 -4.62 -7.45
N LYS A 62 -6.49 -5.15 -7.77
CA LYS A 62 -7.55 -5.50 -6.82
C LYS A 62 -7.97 -6.94 -7.08
N LYS A 63 -7.65 -7.82 -6.13
CA LYS A 63 -7.90 -9.25 -6.26
C LYS A 63 -9.27 -9.65 -5.80
#